data_AF-W2FN89-F1
#
_entry.id   AF-W2FN89-F1
#
_cell.length_a   1.000
_cell.length_b   1.000
_cell.length_c   1.000
_cell.angle_alpha   90.00
_cell.angle_beta   90.00
_cell.angle_gamma   90.00
#
_symmetry.space_group_name_H-M   'P 1'
#
loop_
_entity.id
_entity.type
_entity.pdbx_description
1 polymer ?
#
loop_
_entity_poly.entity_id
_entity_poly.type
_entity_poly.pdbx_seq_one_letter_code
_entity_poly.pdbx_strand_id
1 'polypeptide(L)'
;MENDAAKALLSIVREAATEFSTGKAFLDCLRIVLAKISMLDWTSMDKSTQYLVISDVKQKLPGILRTGCHVPQTLVADATISSGLKESVLQVGTRDKLVVSLTATCQAYPGFATKWMALNNVILLDTVADDAIDFGFDVTALEIRSSKQIHTTLVALFQTFLAQVEFGRSRLTTEDQKCFDGFLAFILSRRKLKAVRWLRGALDDRLSEVRSTMEQRFVDPMVLFLSRC
;
A
#
# COMPACT_ATOMS: atom_id res chain seq x y z
N MET A 1 -32.02 2.86 28.85
CA MET A 1 -30.79 2.17 28.43
C MET A 1 -30.11 3.12 27.45
N GLU A 2 -29.16 3.94 27.93
CA GLU A 2 -28.44 4.87 27.06
C GLU A 2 -27.59 4.07 26.07
N ASN A 3 -27.68 4.42 24.78
CA ASN A 3 -27.03 3.70 23.70
C ASN A 3 -25.50 3.92 23.77
N ASP A 4 -24.74 2.90 24.13
CA ASP A 4 -23.27 2.96 24.24
C ASP A 4 -22.60 3.39 22.93
N ALA A 5 -23.23 3.12 21.77
CA ALA A 5 -22.76 3.61 20.49
C ALA A 5 -22.88 5.14 20.36
N ALA A 6 -23.92 5.74 20.96
CA ALA A 6 -24.08 7.19 21.00
C ALA A 6 -23.03 7.85 21.90
N LYS A 7 -22.64 7.21 23.02
CA LYS A 7 -21.53 7.67 23.88
C LYS A 7 -20.17 7.58 23.19
N ALA A 8 -19.91 6.49 22.45
CA ALA A 8 -18.68 6.33 21.67
C ALA A 8 -18.59 7.33 20.50
N LEU A 9 -19.71 7.62 19.82
CA LEU A 9 -19.78 8.68 18.81
C LEU A 9 -19.54 10.07 19.43
N LEU A 10 -20.15 10.34 20.58
CA LEU A 10 -19.95 11.59 21.31
C LEU A 10 -18.51 11.79 21.78
N SER A 11 -17.78 10.73 22.14
CA SER A 11 -16.36 10.87 22.53
C SER A 11 -15.47 11.21 21.33
N ILE A 12 -15.70 10.58 20.18
CA ILE A 12 -14.94 10.85 18.94
C ILE A 12 -15.24 12.26 18.42
N VAL A 13 -16.49 12.70 18.50
CA VAL A 13 -16.89 14.07 18.11
C VAL A 13 -16.39 15.10 19.12
N ARG A 14 -16.36 14.79 20.43
CA ARG A 14 -15.82 15.69 21.46
C ARG A 14 -14.29 15.82 21.42
N GLU A 15 -13.55 14.77 21.09
CA GLU A 15 -12.11 14.89 20.83
C GLU A 15 -11.82 15.73 19.57
N ALA A 16 -12.79 15.84 18.66
CA ALA A 16 -12.76 16.75 17.52
C ALA A 16 -13.31 18.17 17.81
N ALA A 17 -13.51 18.54 19.08
CA ALA A 17 -13.95 19.88 19.49
C ALA A 17 -12.86 20.97 19.34
N THR A 18 -11.76 20.66 18.64
CA THR A 18 -10.89 21.65 18.02
C THR A 18 -11.18 21.64 16.53
N GLU A 19 -11.58 22.79 16.00
CA GLU A 19 -11.87 23.07 14.58
C GLU A 19 -11.05 22.19 13.61
N PHE A 20 -11.71 21.58 12.63
CA PHE A 20 -11.00 20.80 11.61
C PHE A 20 -10.01 21.71 10.89
N SER A 21 -8.72 21.41 11.03
CA SER A 21 -7.63 22.22 10.48
C SER A 21 -7.63 22.30 8.94
N THR A 22 -8.33 21.38 8.27
CA THR A 22 -8.54 21.39 6.81
C THR A 22 -9.89 20.77 6.45
N GLY A 23 -10.45 21.15 5.29
CA GLY A 23 -11.66 20.51 4.75
C GLY A 23 -11.50 19.01 4.48
N LYS A 24 -10.27 18.55 4.25
CA LYS A 24 -9.94 17.12 4.14
C LYS A 24 -10.08 16.39 5.48
N ALA A 25 -9.58 16.98 6.58
CA ALA A 25 -9.72 16.40 7.91
C ALA A 25 -11.20 16.26 8.32
N PHE A 26 -12.03 17.24 7.92
CA PHE A 26 -13.49 17.16 8.07
C PHE A 26 -14.09 16.02 7.24
N LEU A 27 -13.73 15.93 5.95
CA LEU A 27 -14.20 14.87 5.05
C LEU A 27 -13.79 13.47 5.55
N ASP A 28 -12.57 13.31 6.05
CA ASP A 28 -12.07 12.04 6.59
C ASP A 28 -12.76 11.66 7.90
N CYS A 29 -13.10 12.64 8.75
CA CYS A 29 -13.94 12.41 9.93
C CYS A 29 -15.35 11.96 9.55
N LEU A 30 -15.97 12.65 8.59
CA LEU A 30 -17.26 12.25 8.00
C LEU A 30 -17.20 10.83 7.44
N ARG A 31 -16.12 10.46 6.72
CA ARG A 31 -15.92 9.10 6.21
C ARG A 31 -15.84 8.06 7.32
N ILE A 32 -15.19 8.36 8.45
CA ILE A 32 -15.12 7.45 9.60
C ILE A 32 -16.49 7.30 10.26
N VAL A 33 -17.20 8.40 10.48
CA VAL A 33 -18.56 8.38 11.05
C VAL A 33 -19.51 7.63 10.13
N LEU A 34 -19.48 7.91 8.82
CA LEU A 34 -20.27 7.20 7.82
C LEU A 34 -19.88 5.73 7.71
N ALA A 35 -18.60 5.37 7.79
CA ALA A 35 -18.16 3.97 7.82
C ALA A 35 -18.72 3.23 9.05
N LYS A 36 -18.72 3.88 10.23
CA LYS A 36 -19.28 3.31 11.46
C LYS A 36 -20.81 3.22 11.44
N ILE A 37 -21.51 4.21 10.86
CA ILE A 37 -22.96 4.17 10.63
C ILE A 37 -23.30 3.07 9.61
N SER A 38 -22.51 2.96 8.55
CA SER A 38 -22.69 1.97 7.50
C SER A 38 -22.49 0.56 8.03
N MET A 39 -21.54 0.33 8.94
CA MET A 39 -21.40 -0.95 9.67
C MET A 39 -22.65 -1.34 10.48
N LEU A 40 -23.47 -0.37 10.92
CA LEU A 40 -24.68 -0.59 11.73
C LEU A 40 -25.94 -0.90 10.89
N ASP A 41 -25.99 -0.50 9.61
CA ASP A 41 -27.18 -0.62 8.72
C ASP A 41 -26.93 -1.39 7.40
N TRP A 42 -25.90 -2.26 7.33
CA TRP A 42 -25.45 -2.85 6.05
C TRP A 42 -26.33 -3.98 5.46
N THR A 43 -27.44 -4.41 6.08
CA THR A 43 -28.31 -5.44 5.45
C THR A 43 -29.06 -4.92 4.21
N SER A 44 -29.07 -3.61 3.99
CA SER A 44 -29.71 -2.96 2.83
C SER A 44 -28.76 -2.09 2.01
N MET A 45 -27.46 -2.42 1.94
CA MET A 45 -26.56 -1.63 1.10
C MET A 45 -26.96 -1.79 -0.38
N ASP A 46 -27.48 -0.71 -0.95
CA ASP A 46 -27.93 -0.70 -2.33
C ASP A 46 -26.75 -0.89 -3.31
N LYS A 47 -27.07 -1.34 -4.53
CA LYS A 47 -26.07 -1.58 -5.57
C LYS A 47 -25.26 -0.31 -5.90
N SER A 48 -25.88 0.87 -5.74
CA SER A 48 -25.23 2.18 -5.91
C SER A 48 -24.06 2.35 -4.95
N THR A 49 -24.28 2.06 -3.67
CA THR A 49 -23.24 2.21 -2.64
C THR A 49 -22.12 1.19 -2.84
N GLN A 50 -22.45 -0.05 -3.22
CA GLN A 50 -21.43 -1.05 -3.62
C GLN A 50 -20.57 -0.54 -4.77
N TYR A 51 -21.23 0.01 -5.81
CA TYR A 51 -20.53 0.55 -6.97
C TYR A 51 -19.62 1.73 -6.59
N LEU A 52 -20.07 2.63 -5.73
CA LEU A 52 -19.29 3.77 -5.26
C LEU A 52 -18.03 3.32 -4.49
N VAL A 53 -18.18 2.36 -3.57
CA VAL A 53 -17.04 1.81 -2.82
C VAL A 53 -16.04 1.12 -3.76
N ILE A 54 -16.52 0.27 -4.67
CA ILE A 54 -15.67 -0.43 -5.63
C ILE A 54 -14.96 0.56 -6.56
N SER A 55 -15.66 1.62 -6.99
CA SER A 55 -15.09 2.68 -7.82
C SER A 55 -13.97 3.42 -7.09
N ASP A 56 -14.20 3.86 -5.85
CA ASP A 56 -13.18 4.53 -5.03
C ASP A 56 -11.94 3.64 -4.83
N VAL A 57 -12.16 2.35 -4.57
CA VAL A 57 -11.05 1.38 -4.44
C VAL A 57 -10.26 1.25 -5.74
N LYS A 58 -10.93 1.14 -6.89
CA LYS A 58 -10.28 1.07 -8.21
C LYS A 58 -9.49 2.33 -8.55
N GLN A 59 -9.94 3.51 -8.12
CA GLN A 59 -9.24 4.76 -8.35
C GLN A 59 -7.96 4.87 -7.50
N LYS A 60 -7.96 4.33 -6.28
CA LYS A 60 -6.86 4.45 -5.32
C LYS A 60 -5.80 3.34 -5.44
N LEU A 61 -6.21 2.13 -5.80
CA LEU A 61 -5.33 0.95 -5.85
C LEU A 61 -4.07 1.15 -6.71
N PRO A 62 -4.14 1.75 -7.91
CA PRO A 62 -2.94 1.94 -8.75
C PRO A 62 -1.86 2.79 -8.06
N GLY A 63 -2.27 3.84 -7.35
CA GLY A 63 -1.36 4.68 -6.56
C GLY A 63 -0.63 3.89 -5.49
N ILE A 64 -1.36 3.04 -4.76
CA ILE A 64 -0.80 2.21 -3.69
C ILE A 64 0.23 1.26 -4.28
N LEU A 65 -0.11 0.57 -5.38
CA LEU A 65 0.78 -0.41 -6.00
C LEU A 65 2.03 0.26 -6.58
N ARG A 66 1.90 1.42 -7.24
CA ARG A 66 3.02 2.14 -7.84
C ARG A 66 3.91 2.84 -6.81
N THR A 67 3.33 3.68 -5.96
CA THR A 67 4.08 4.61 -5.08
C THR A 67 4.01 4.26 -3.60
N GLY A 68 3.17 3.32 -3.19
CA GLY A 68 2.96 3.01 -1.77
C GLY A 68 2.06 4.01 -1.05
N CYS A 69 1.48 4.96 -1.80
CA CYS A 69 0.65 6.07 -1.35
C CYS A 69 -0.66 6.14 -2.13
N HIS A 70 -1.63 6.90 -1.63
CA HIS A 70 -2.70 7.39 -2.49
C HIS A 70 -2.19 8.54 -3.34
N VAL A 71 -2.54 8.53 -4.62
CA VAL A 71 -2.30 9.61 -5.58
C VAL A 71 -3.55 9.78 -6.43
N PRO A 72 -3.82 10.98 -6.97
CA PRO A 72 -4.93 11.18 -7.90
C PRO A 72 -4.80 10.25 -9.12
N GLN A 73 -5.91 9.62 -9.53
CA GLN A 73 -5.91 8.65 -10.64
C GLN A 73 -5.35 9.25 -11.94
N THR A 74 -5.60 10.53 -12.20
CA THR A 74 -5.12 11.25 -13.39
C THR A 74 -3.60 11.35 -13.47
N LEU A 75 -2.89 11.19 -12.34
CA LEU A 75 -1.44 11.33 -12.23
C LEU A 75 -0.73 9.96 -12.16
N VAL A 76 -1.49 8.86 -12.08
CA VAL A 76 -0.93 7.50 -11.97
C VAL A 76 -0.10 7.12 -13.20
N ALA A 77 -0.37 7.73 -14.37
CA ALA A 77 0.38 7.50 -15.60
C ALA A 77 1.60 8.44 -15.77
N ASP A 78 1.73 9.48 -14.94
CA ASP A 78 2.80 10.48 -15.10
C ASP A 78 4.17 9.87 -14.84
N ALA A 79 5.21 10.31 -15.55
CA ALA A 79 6.55 9.74 -15.38
C ALA A 79 7.07 9.85 -13.94
N THR A 80 6.74 10.94 -13.24
CA THR A 80 7.17 11.20 -11.86
C THR A 80 6.06 11.86 -11.07
N ILE A 81 5.81 11.38 -9.85
CA ILE A 81 4.79 11.95 -8.96
C ILE A 81 5.47 12.71 -7.82
N SER A 82 5.17 14.01 -7.70
CA SER A 82 5.70 14.88 -6.64
C SER A 82 5.29 14.39 -5.25
N SER A 83 6.18 14.54 -4.27
CA SER A 83 5.96 14.11 -2.88
C SER A 83 4.75 14.79 -2.23
N GLY A 84 4.47 16.05 -2.55
CA GLY A 84 3.32 16.80 -2.01
C GLY A 84 1.95 16.26 -2.46
N LEU A 85 1.93 15.41 -3.49
CA LEU A 85 0.72 14.77 -4.02
C LEU A 85 0.52 13.35 -3.50
N LYS A 86 1.50 12.82 -2.76
CA LYS A 86 1.45 11.48 -2.18
C LYS A 86 0.81 11.57 -0.81
N GLU A 87 -0.31 10.87 -0.65
CA GLU A 87 -1.00 10.77 0.63
C GLU A 87 -0.73 9.41 1.27
N SER A 88 -0.59 9.39 2.59
CA SER A 88 -0.39 8.14 3.33
C SER A 88 -1.59 7.21 3.16
N VAL A 89 -1.31 5.93 2.92
CA VAL A 89 -2.32 4.88 3.02
C VAL A 89 -2.62 4.66 4.49
N LEU A 90 -3.87 4.84 4.89
CA LEU A 90 -4.32 4.65 6.27
C LEU A 90 -4.94 3.26 6.46
N GLN A 91 -4.90 2.76 7.69
CA GLN A 91 -5.70 1.60 8.07
C GLN A 91 -7.18 2.01 8.07
N VAL A 92 -8.00 1.28 7.31
CA VAL A 92 -9.40 1.65 7.11
C VAL A 92 -10.16 1.67 8.44
N GLY A 93 -10.94 2.72 8.65
CA GLY A 93 -11.65 2.97 9.91
C GLY A 93 -10.81 3.64 11.00
N THR A 94 -9.55 3.97 10.73
CA THR A 94 -8.62 4.64 11.67
C THR A 94 -7.95 5.85 11.03
N ARG A 95 -7.17 6.60 11.81
CA ARG A 95 -6.27 7.66 11.32
C ARG A 95 -4.82 7.20 11.21
N ASP A 96 -4.55 5.93 11.49
CA ASP A 96 -3.19 5.40 11.58
C ASP A 96 -2.65 5.04 10.19
N LYS A 97 -1.37 5.34 9.94
CA LYS A 97 -0.69 4.94 8.72
C LYS A 97 -0.63 3.41 8.66
N LEU A 98 -1.04 2.84 7.53
CA LEU A 98 -0.89 1.42 7.27
C LEU A 98 0.59 1.11 7.00
N VAL A 99 1.25 0.57 8.02
CA VAL A 99 2.65 0.11 7.98
C VAL A 99 2.69 -1.41 7.94
N VAL A 100 3.56 -1.95 7.11
CA VAL A 100 3.83 -3.40 7.03
C VAL A 100 5.28 -3.62 7.44
N SER A 101 5.49 -4.27 8.59
CA SER A 101 6.82 -4.57 9.11
C SER A 101 7.43 -5.83 8.49
N LEU A 102 8.75 -5.99 8.64
CA LEU A 102 9.48 -7.20 8.28
C LEU A 102 8.85 -8.44 8.91
N THR A 103 8.51 -8.38 10.20
CA THR A 103 7.84 -9.49 10.90
C THR A 103 6.54 -9.89 10.21
N ALA A 104 5.70 -8.91 9.86
CA ALA A 104 4.45 -9.15 9.15
C ALA A 104 4.67 -9.74 7.76
N THR A 105 5.69 -9.27 7.03
CA THR A 105 6.04 -9.80 5.71
C THR A 105 6.56 -11.23 5.81
N CYS A 106 7.42 -11.54 6.78
CA CYS A 106 7.92 -12.89 7.04
C CYS A 106 6.79 -13.87 7.40
N GLN A 107 5.82 -13.44 8.20
CA GLN A 107 4.64 -14.26 8.53
C GLN A 107 3.79 -14.55 7.29
N ALA A 108 3.62 -13.58 6.39
CA ALA A 108 2.86 -13.76 5.16
C ALA A 108 3.61 -14.61 4.11
N TYR A 109 4.94 -14.58 4.12
CA TYR A 109 5.79 -15.27 3.15
C TYR A 109 6.91 -16.08 3.85
N PRO A 110 6.56 -17.17 4.55
CA PRO A 110 7.51 -17.92 5.39
C PRO A 110 8.70 -18.50 4.60
N GLY A 111 8.52 -18.81 3.31
CA GLY A 111 9.60 -19.31 2.45
C GLY A 111 10.78 -18.32 2.24
N PHE A 112 10.57 -17.03 2.49
CA PHE A 112 11.63 -16.01 2.41
C PHE A 112 12.14 -15.54 3.77
N ALA A 113 11.50 -15.96 4.87
CA ALA A 113 11.74 -15.40 6.20
C ALA A 113 13.21 -15.48 6.62
N THR A 114 13.83 -16.66 6.52
CA THR A 114 15.25 -16.84 6.88
C THR A 114 16.17 -15.94 6.06
N LYS A 115 15.90 -15.80 4.75
CA LYS A 115 16.70 -14.95 3.85
C LYS A 115 16.57 -13.47 4.21
N TRP A 116 15.35 -12.99 4.47
CA TRP A 116 15.13 -11.59 4.82
C TRP A 116 15.63 -11.24 6.22
N MET A 117 15.52 -12.16 7.18
CA MET A 117 16.10 -11.96 8.51
C MET A 117 17.63 -11.86 8.45
N ALA A 118 18.29 -12.69 7.62
CA ALA A 118 19.72 -12.57 7.39
C ALA A 118 20.09 -11.25 6.70
N LEU A 119 19.34 -10.86 5.66
CA LEU A 119 19.52 -9.58 4.97
C LEU A 119 19.30 -8.38 5.91
N ASN A 120 18.36 -8.49 6.85
CA ASN A 120 18.05 -7.43 7.80
C ASN A 120 19.21 -7.08 8.74
N ASN A 121 20.16 -8.01 8.95
CA ASN A 121 21.36 -7.76 9.73
C ASN A 121 22.38 -6.87 8.99
N VAL A 122 22.23 -6.73 7.67
CA VAL A 122 23.08 -5.90 6.81
C VAL A 122 22.37 -4.60 6.46
N ILE A 123 21.07 -4.69 6.17
CA ILE A 123 20.23 -3.58 5.73
C ILE A 123 18.98 -3.57 6.59
N LEU A 124 18.75 -2.52 7.38
CA LEU A 124 17.55 -2.42 8.21
C LEU A 124 16.29 -2.27 7.34
N LEU A 125 15.66 -3.39 6.98
CA LEU A 125 14.60 -3.46 5.96
C LEU A 125 13.36 -2.62 6.33
N ASP A 126 13.06 -2.52 7.62
CA ASP A 126 11.93 -1.70 8.12
C ASP A 126 12.17 -0.19 8.01
N THR A 127 13.42 0.25 7.85
CA THR A 127 13.73 1.69 7.66
C THR A 127 13.43 2.16 6.25
N VAL A 128 13.31 1.24 5.29
CA VAL A 128 13.00 1.57 3.90
C VAL A 128 11.54 1.97 3.81
N ALA A 129 11.24 3.24 3.62
CA ALA A 129 9.86 3.71 3.53
C ALA A 129 9.23 3.30 2.19
N ASP A 130 8.00 2.76 2.22
CA ASP A 130 7.30 2.36 0.99
C ASP A 130 7.05 3.54 0.05
N ASP A 131 6.77 4.73 0.60
CA ASP A 131 6.42 5.94 -0.15
C ASP A 131 7.61 6.58 -0.88
N ALA A 132 8.83 6.22 -0.49
CA ALA A 132 10.07 6.55 -1.17
C ALA A 132 10.30 5.72 -2.45
N ILE A 133 9.60 4.60 -2.62
CA ILE A 133 9.75 3.70 -3.77
C ILE A 133 8.60 3.93 -4.76
N ASP A 134 8.94 4.51 -5.92
CA ASP A 134 8.05 4.64 -7.07
C ASP A 134 8.46 3.64 -8.16
N PHE A 135 7.53 2.76 -8.54
CA PHE A 135 7.78 1.82 -9.63
C PHE A 135 7.75 2.46 -11.02
N GLY A 136 7.40 3.74 -11.15
CA GLY A 136 7.56 4.52 -12.39
C GLY A 136 6.56 4.19 -13.51
N PHE A 137 5.65 3.24 -13.27
CA PHE A 137 4.58 2.89 -14.20
C PHE A 137 3.34 2.41 -13.41
N ASP A 138 2.18 2.49 -14.05
CA ASP A 138 0.96 1.91 -13.51
C ASP A 138 1.03 0.38 -13.59
N VAL A 139 1.24 -0.25 -12.44
CA VAL A 139 1.33 -1.71 -12.33
C VAL A 139 0.01 -2.40 -12.66
N THR A 140 -1.10 -1.67 -12.63
CA THR A 140 -2.43 -2.21 -12.96
C THR A 140 -2.75 -2.16 -14.46
N ALA A 141 -1.96 -1.42 -15.25
CA ALA A 141 -2.12 -1.31 -16.70
C ALA A 141 -1.53 -2.54 -17.41
N LEU A 142 -2.37 -3.55 -17.64
CA LEU A 142 -1.98 -4.84 -18.24
C LEU A 142 -1.42 -4.74 -19.68
N GLU A 143 -1.66 -3.63 -20.38
CA GLU A 143 -1.40 -3.46 -21.81
C GLU A 143 -0.15 -2.62 -22.15
N ILE A 144 0.39 -1.83 -21.21
CA ILE A 144 1.49 -0.90 -21.47
C ILE A 144 2.74 -1.39 -20.74
N ARG A 145 3.54 -2.20 -21.44
CA ARG A 145 4.83 -2.69 -20.92
C ARG A 145 5.98 -2.17 -21.76
N SER A 146 6.72 -1.21 -21.23
CA SER A 146 8.03 -0.87 -21.78
C SER A 146 9.10 -1.56 -20.95
N SER A 147 9.87 -2.48 -21.54
CA SER A 147 11.05 -3.07 -20.89
C SER A 147 12.02 -2.00 -20.38
N LYS A 148 12.04 -0.82 -21.02
CA LYS A 148 12.79 0.35 -20.59
C LYS A 148 12.33 0.90 -19.24
N GLN A 149 11.02 0.93 -18.97
CA GLN A 149 10.47 1.39 -17.69
C GLN A 149 10.85 0.41 -16.58
N ILE A 150 10.66 -0.90 -16.80
CA ILE A 150 11.05 -1.94 -15.86
C ILE A 150 12.55 -1.84 -15.52
N HIS A 151 13.40 -1.73 -16.54
CA HIS A 151 14.85 -1.56 -16.34
C HIS A 151 15.18 -0.31 -15.51
N THR A 152 14.55 0.82 -15.83
CA THR A 152 14.75 2.09 -15.09
C THR A 152 14.38 1.94 -13.62
N THR A 153 13.25 1.27 -13.34
CA THR A 153 12.79 0.99 -11.97
C THR A 153 13.74 0.07 -11.22
N LEU A 154 14.22 -1.00 -11.86
CA LEU A 154 15.20 -1.90 -11.26
C LEU A 154 16.52 -1.18 -10.95
N VAL A 155 16.98 -0.28 -11.83
CA VAL A 155 18.18 0.54 -11.58
C VAL A 155 17.97 1.47 -10.38
N ALA A 156 16.82 2.14 -10.27
CA ALA A 156 16.52 3.01 -9.13
C ALA A 156 16.43 2.24 -7.80
N LEU A 157 15.81 1.05 -7.83
CA LEU A 157 15.77 0.15 -6.67
C LEU A 157 17.16 -0.35 -6.29
N PHE A 158 18.00 -0.66 -7.27
CA PHE A 158 19.37 -1.06 -7.04
C PHE A 158 20.19 0.08 -6.42
N GLN A 159 20.05 1.31 -6.90
CA GLN A 159 20.68 2.48 -6.29
C GLN A 159 20.23 2.68 -4.84
N THR A 160 18.94 2.48 -4.55
CA THR A 160 18.40 2.53 -3.17
C THR A 160 19.04 1.47 -2.29
N PHE A 161 19.19 0.24 -2.80
CA PHE A 161 19.89 -0.84 -2.12
C PHE A 161 21.36 -0.49 -1.87
N LEU A 162 22.06 0.05 -2.88
CA LEU A 162 23.47 0.43 -2.76
C LEU A 162 23.71 1.52 -1.71
N ALA A 163 22.78 2.47 -1.57
CA ALA A 163 22.88 3.52 -0.56
C ALA A 163 22.78 3.00 0.88
N GLN A 164 22.29 1.77 1.08
CA GLN A 164 22.11 1.16 2.40
C GLN A 164 23.20 0.14 2.75
N VAL A 165 24.12 -0.13 1.83
CA VAL A 165 25.22 -1.08 2.03
C VAL A 165 26.54 -0.35 1.83
N GLU A 166 27.41 -0.40 2.84
CA GLU A 166 28.77 0.08 2.70
C GLU A 166 29.62 -0.91 1.88
N PHE A 167 29.81 -0.61 0.59
CA PHE A 167 30.74 -1.39 -0.23
C PHE A 167 32.16 -0.82 -0.10
N GLY A 168 33.00 -1.49 0.68
CA GLY A 168 34.44 -1.22 0.71
C GLY A 168 35.21 -1.78 -0.50
N ARG A 169 34.54 -2.10 -1.61
CA ARG A 169 35.11 -2.88 -2.73
C ARG A 169 34.74 -2.27 -4.08
N SER A 170 35.64 -2.38 -5.06
CA SER A 170 35.47 -1.78 -6.39
C SER A 170 34.59 -2.57 -7.37
N ARG A 171 34.19 -3.81 -7.02
CA ARG A 171 33.39 -4.68 -7.89
C ARG A 171 32.29 -5.40 -7.11
N LEU A 172 31.12 -5.48 -7.73
CA LEU A 172 29.99 -6.26 -7.26
C LEU A 172 30.25 -7.75 -7.44
N THR A 173 29.83 -8.54 -6.47
CA THR A 173 29.94 -9.99 -6.42
C THR A 173 28.59 -10.66 -6.68
N THR A 174 28.63 -11.97 -6.92
CA THR A 174 27.41 -12.79 -7.01
C THR A 174 26.59 -12.77 -5.72
N GLU A 175 27.22 -12.52 -4.58
CA GLU A 175 26.51 -12.42 -3.30
C GLU A 175 25.75 -11.09 -3.20
N ASP A 176 26.34 -9.99 -3.68
CA ASP A 176 25.67 -8.68 -3.74
C ASP A 176 24.42 -8.75 -4.62
N GLN A 177 24.48 -9.49 -5.73
CA GLN A 177 23.32 -9.75 -6.58
C GLN A 177 22.23 -10.54 -5.83
N LYS A 178 22.57 -11.60 -5.09
CA LYS A 178 21.59 -12.36 -4.30
C LYS A 178 20.97 -11.54 -3.17
N CYS A 179 21.75 -10.65 -2.56
CA CYS A 179 21.28 -9.69 -1.56
C CYS A 179 20.28 -8.73 -2.18
N PHE A 180 20.60 -8.17 -3.37
CA PHE A 180 19.66 -7.33 -4.11
C PHE A 180 18.38 -8.08 -4.49
N ASP A 181 18.47 -9.32 -4.99
CA ASP A 181 17.29 -10.14 -5.29
C ASP A 181 16.44 -10.37 -4.02
N GLY A 182 17.09 -10.54 -2.86
CA GLY A 182 16.42 -10.63 -1.57
C GLY A 182 15.70 -9.34 -1.19
N PHE A 183 16.37 -8.20 -1.37
CA PHE A 183 15.82 -6.87 -1.13
C PHE A 183 14.63 -6.58 -2.04
N LEU A 184 14.77 -6.83 -3.33
CA LEU A 184 13.71 -6.65 -4.33
C LEU A 184 12.49 -7.50 -3.98
N ALA A 185 12.69 -8.79 -3.68
CA ALA A 185 11.62 -9.68 -3.25
C ALA A 185 10.92 -9.14 -1.98
N PHE A 186 11.68 -8.61 -1.02
CA PHE A 186 11.10 -8.02 0.20
C PHE A 186 10.21 -6.82 -0.12
N ILE A 187 10.71 -5.86 -0.91
CA ILE A 187 9.97 -4.64 -1.27
C ILE A 187 8.67 -4.98 -2.00
N LEU A 188 8.72 -5.91 -2.96
CA LEU A 188 7.54 -6.37 -3.68
C LEU A 188 6.55 -7.06 -2.77
N SER A 189 7.00 -8.00 -1.95
CA SER A 189 6.14 -8.72 -1.01
C SER A 189 5.52 -7.80 0.04
N ARG A 190 6.27 -6.83 0.56
CA ARG A 190 5.78 -5.83 1.51
C ARG A 190 4.72 -4.94 0.87
N ARG A 191 4.99 -4.43 -0.33
CA ARG A 191 4.04 -3.61 -1.11
C ARG A 191 2.76 -4.39 -1.45
N LYS A 192 2.89 -5.67 -1.79
CA LYS A 192 1.77 -6.57 -2.07
C LYS A 192 0.91 -6.73 -0.82
N LEU A 193 1.54 -7.05 0.30
CA LEU A 193 0.86 -7.22 1.58
C LEU A 193 0.15 -5.95 2.04
N LYS A 194 0.74 -4.77 1.81
CA LYS A 194 0.11 -3.48 2.08
C LYS A 194 -1.16 -3.30 1.27
N ALA A 195 -1.12 -3.56 -0.04
CA ALA A 195 -2.28 -3.47 -0.90
C ALA A 195 -3.40 -4.45 -0.48
N VAL A 196 -3.04 -5.70 -0.17
CA VAL A 196 -4.00 -6.71 0.34
C VAL A 196 -4.65 -6.28 1.65
N ARG A 197 -3.86 -5.78 2.62
CA ARG A 197 -4.39 -5.31 3.91
C ARG A 197 -5.32 -4.12 3.75
N TRP A 198 -4.96 -3.18 2.89
CA TRP A 198 -5.81 -2.03 2.59
C TRP A 198 -7.09 -2.47 1.88
N LEU A 199 -7.01 -3.35 0.87
CA LEU A 199 -8.19 -3.90 0.17
C LEU A 199 -9.13 -4.63 1.13
N ARG A 200 -8.60 -5.43 2.06
CA ARG A 200 -9.41 -6.10 3.09
C ARG A 200 -10.13 -5.12 4.02
N GLY A 201 -9.49 -3.99 4.33
CA GLY A 201 -10.14 -2.93 5.11
C GLY A 201 -11.19 -2.18 4.30
N ALA A 202 -10.91 -1.89 3.03
CA ALA A 202 -11.77 -1.08 2.17
C ALA A 202 -12.96 -1.86 1.58
N LEU A 203 -12.76 -3.16 1.36
CA LEU A 203 -13.74 -4.14 0.91
C LEU A 203 -13.90 -5.18 2.01
N ASP A 204 -14.96 -5.01 2.81
CA ASP A 204 -15.31 -5.90 3.91
C ASP A 204 -15.50 -7.36 3.45
N ASP A 205 -15.73 -8.27 4.39
CA ASP A 205 -15.90 -9.69 4.07
C ASP A 205 -17.14 -9.99 3.21
N ARG A 206 -18.09 -9.05 3.12
CA ARG A 206 -19.27 -9.16 2.27
C ARG A 206 -18.95 -8.88 0.81
N LEU A 207 -17.88 -8.12 0.53
CA LEU A 207 -17.31 -7.93 -0.81
C LEU A 207 -16.09 -8.83 -1.07
N SER A 208 -15.97 -9.95 -0.36
CA SER A 208 -14.83 -10.87 -0.46
C SER A 208 -14.56 -11.41 -1.87
N GLU A 209 -15.59 -11.66 -2.67
CA GLU A 209 -15.45 -12.09 -4.07
C GLU A 209 -14.86 -10.98 -4.95
N VAL A 210 -15.38 -9.75 -4.82
CA VAL A 210 -14.86 -8.57 -5.53
C VAL A 210 -13.42 -8.30 -5.12
N ARG A 211 -13.14 -8.35 -3.81
CA ARG A 211 -11.79 -8.23 -3.26
C ARG A 211 -10.84 -9.26 -3.87
N SER A 212 -11.23 -10.54 -3.87
CA SER A 212 -10.42 -11.63 -4.43
C SER A 212 -10.14 -11.41 -5.92
N THR A 213 -11.14 -10.95 -6.67
CA THR A 213 -11.00 -10.61 -8.09
C THR A 213 -10.01 -9.47 -8.31
N MET A 214 -10.06 -8.42 -7.48
CA MET A 214 -9.14 -7.29 -7.56
C MET A 214 -7.71 -7.67 -7.16
N GLU A 215 -7.56 -8.50 -6.12
CA GLU A 215 -6.27 -9.05 -5.71
C GLU A 215 -5.63 -9.85 -6.85
N GLN A 216 -6.37 -10.80 -7.42
CA GLN A 216 -5.89 -11.65 -8.53
C GLN A 216 -5.57 -10.85 -9.79
N ARG A 217 -6.39 -9.85 -10.13
CA ARG A 217 -6.24 -9.11 -11.38
C ARG A 217 -5.13 -8.05 -11.33
N PHE A 218 -4.95 -7.40 -10.18
CA PHE A 218 -4.11 -6.20 -10.08
C PHE A 218 -2.93 -6.35 -9.10
N VAL A 219 -3.14 -7.04 -7.98
CA VAL A 219 -2.14 -7.11 -6.89
C VAL A 219 -1.18 -8.28 -7.08
N ASP A 220 -1.70 -9.46 -7.40
CA ASP A 220 -0.89 -10.67 -7.62
C ASP A 220 0.13 -10.52 -8.76
N PRO A 221 -0.20 -9.89 -9.90
CA PRO A 221 0.76 -9.68 -10.98
C PRO A 221 1.93 -8.76 -10.59
N MET A 222 1.80 -7.94 -9.55
CA MET A 222 2.86 -7.02 -9.10
C MET A 222 4.19 -7.73 -8.84
N VAL A 223 4.13 -8.90 -8.20
CA VAL A 223 5.33 -9.69 -7.92
C VAL A 223 5.91 -10.23 -9.23
N LEU A 224 5.08 -10.63 -10.19
CA LEU A 224 5.52 -11.16 -11.48
C LEU A 224 6.27 -10.13 -12.34
N PHE A 225 5.88 -8.85 -12.28
CA PHE A 225 6.47 -7.81 -13.12
C PHE A 225 7.95 -7.51 -12.81
N LEU A 226 8.36 -7.74 -11.57
CA LEU A 226 9.70 -7.43 -11.10
C LEU A 226 10.43 -8.67 -10.56
N SER A 227 9.79 -9.84 -10.55
CA SER A 227 10.41 -11.10 -10.11
C SER A 227 11.42 -11.72 -11.09
N ARG A 228 11.67 -11.11 -12.26
CA ARG A 228 12.80 -11.34 -13.20
C ARG A 228 12.55 -10.58 -14.50
N CYS A 229 13.33 -9.57 -14.86
CA CYS A 229 14.55 -9.76 -15.65
C CYS A 229 15.54 -10.80 -15.10
#